data_AF-A0A3P6EEP6-F1
#
_entry.id   AF-A0A3P6EEP6-F1
#
_cell.length_a   1.000
_cell.length_b   1.000
_cell.length_c   1.000
_cell.angle_alpha   90.00
_cell.angle_beta   90.00
_cell.angle_gamma   90.00
#
_symmetry.space_group_name_H-M   'P 1'
#
loop_
_entity.id
_entity.type
_entity.pdbx_description
1 polymer ?
#
loop_
_entity_poly.entity_id
_entity_poly.type
_entity_poly.pdbx_seq_one_letter_code
_entity_poly.pdbx_strand_id
1 'polypeptide(L)'
;MNLTIEQIKNIALTEIENHLLSNGRSLKKWPLMPKPEDFGCYNGNRLIDDELKYGVEDQLKENERLMAMITDEQIGVYNQILDAVLNDSGRVFFLSGYGGT
;
A
#
# COMPACT_ATOMS: atom_id res chain seq x y z
N MET A 1 25.95 -16.46 -13.62
CA MET A 1 25.39 -15.75 -14.81
C MET A 1 25.63 -14.28 -14.60
N ASN A 2 26.34 -13.60 -15.51
CA ASN A 2 26.48 -12.15 -15.47
C ASN A 2 25.43 -11.53 -16.38
N LEU A 3 24.70 -10.55 -15.86
CA LEU A 3 23.75 -9.77 -16.64
C LEU A 3 24.52 -8.80 -17.54
N THR A 4 23.99 -8.57 -18.75
CA THR A 4 24.48 -7.51 -19.62
C THR A 4 24.10 -6.13 -19.08
N ILE A 5 24.80 -5.10 -19.54
CA ILE A 5 24.47 -3.71 -19.18
C ILE A 5 23.03 -3.36 -19.56
N GLU A 6 22.54 -3.84 -20.69
CA GLU A 6 21.15 -3.59 -21.12
C GLU A 6 20.14 -4.30 -20.23
N GLN A 7 20.42 -5.54 -19.80
CA GLN A 7 19.58 -6.23 -18.82
C GLN A 7 19.55 -5.51 -17.47
N ILE A 8 20.70 -5.02 -17.00
CA ILE A 8 20.78 -4.24 -15.75
C ILE A 8 19.97 -2.94 -15.87
N LYS A 9 20.10 -2.22 -16.99
CA LYS A 9 19.31 -1.00 -17.25
C LYS A 9 17.81 -1.31 -17.28
N ASN A 10 17.41 -2.40 -17.93
CA ASN A 10 16.00 -2.75 -18.04
C ASN A 10 15.38 -3.11 -16.68
N ILE A 11 16.13 -3.84 -15.84
CA ILE A 11 15.74 -4.15 -14.45
C ILE A 11 15.66 -2.86 -13.62
N ALA A 12 16.63 -1.95 -13.75
CA ALA A 12 16.58 -0.68 -13.02
C ALA A 12 15.37 0.18 -13.43
N LEU A 13 15.07 0.28 -14.73
CA LEU A 13 13.91 1.01 -15.23
C LEU A 13 12.59 0.40 -14.79
N THR A 14 12.54 -0.93 -14.70
CA THR A 14 11.43 -1.68 -14.13
C THR A 14 11.17 -1.30 -12.67
N GLU A 15 12.20 -1.31 -11.83
CA GLU A 15 12.06 -0.96 -10.41
C GLU A 15 11.61 0.49 -10.24
N ILE A 16 12.12 1.40 -11.07
CA ILE A 16 11.67 2.81 -11.08
C ILE A 16 10.19 2.93 -11.45
N GLU A 17 9.75 2.27 -12.52
CA GLU A 17 8.32 2.26 -12.91
C GLU A 17 7.46 1.69 -11.79
N ASN A 18 7.92 0.63 -11.13
CA ASN A 18 7.23 0.02 -10.00
C ASN A 18 7.02 1.01 -8.85
N HIS A 19 8.09 1.67 -8.40
CA HIS A 19 7.98 2.68 -7.36
C HIS A 19 7.06 3.84 -7.74
N LEU A 20 7.08 4.27 -9.00
CA LEU A 20 6.19 5.32 -9.48
C LEU A 20 4.72 4.87 -9.47
N LEU A 21 4.44 3.65 -9.91
CA LEU A 21 3.09 3.10 -9.95
C LEU A 21 2.47 2.95 -8.56
N SER A 22 3.24 2.52 -7.55
CA SER A 22 2.75 2.50 -6.15
C SER A 22 2.39 3.90 -5.64
N ASN A 23 2.88 4.97 -6.28
CA ASN A 23 2.55 6.36 -5.97
C ASN A 23 1.58 7.00 -6.99
N GLY A 24 0.90 6.20 -7.81
CA GLY A 24 -0.06 6.70 -8.82
C GLY A 24 0.60 7.50 -9.96
N ARG A 25 1.89 7.29 -10.22
CA ARG A 25 2.64 7.91 -11.32
C ARG A 25 3.20 6.84 -12.26
N SER A 26 3.71 7.27 -13.41
CA SER A 26 4.39 6.40 -14.37
C SER A 26 5.48 7.18 -15.10
N LEU A 27 6.53 6.50 -15.56
CA LEU A 27 7.56 7.03 -16.45
C LEU A 27 6.97 7.62 -17.74
N LYS A 28 5.76 7.21 -18.12
CA LYS A 28 4.98 7.83 -19.22
C LYS A 28 4.83 9.35 -19.06
N LYS A 29 4.90 9.88 -17.84
CA LYS A 29 4.86 11.32 -17.57
C LYS A 29 6.07 12.09 -18.12
N TRP A 30 7.21 11.42 -18.35
CA TRP A 30 8.44 12.06 -18.82
C TRP A 30 8.84 11.52 -20.21
N PRO A 31 8.56 12.25 -21.30
CA PRO A 31 8.77 11.77 -22.67
C PRO A 31 10.22 11.40 -23.00
N LEU A 32 11.19 12.07 -22.37
CA LEU A 32 12.63 11.88 -22.58
C LEU A 32 13.21 10.71 -21.77
N MET A 33 12.46 10.14 -20.83
CA MET A 33 12.96 9.02 -20.03
C MET A 33 12.84 7.72 -20.82
N PRO A 34 13.92 6.89 -20.84
CA PRO A 34 13.83 5.54 -21.39
C PRO A 34 12.81 4.72 -20.59
N LYS A 35 12.13 3.80 -21.28
CA LYS A 35 11.13 2.92 -20.69
C LYS A 35 11.65 1.49 -20.66
N PRO A 36 11.24 0.68 -19.67
CA PRO A 36 11.58 -0.73 -19.69
C PRO A 36 11.00 -1.41 -20.95
N GLU A 37 11.73 -2.37 -21.51
CA GLU A 37 11.28 -3.23 -22.59
C GLU A 37 10.10 -4.07 -22.09
N ASP A 38 8.97 -3.93 -22.81
CA ASP A 38 7.64 -4.48 -22.58
C ASP A 38 7.43 -5.13 -21.21
N PHE A 39 7.16 -4.27 -20.23
CA PHE A 39 6.66 -4.71 -18.94
C PHE A 39 5.24 -5.20 -19.15
N GLY A 40 5.00 -6.50 -18.96
CA GLY A 40 3.65 -7.07 -19.02
C GLY A 40 2.68 -6.14 -18.29
N CYS A 41 1.68 -5.63 -19.01
CA CYS A 41 0.82 -4.59 -18.48
C CYS A 41 0.13 -5.10 -17.22
N TYR A 42 0.61 -4.68 -16.06
CA TYR A 42 -0.10 -4.97 -14.82
C TYR A 42 -1.40 -4.17 -14.85
N ASN A 43 -2.51 -4.87 -15.03
CA ASN A 43 -3.85 -4.31 -15.17
C ASN A 43 -4.65 -4.41 -13.86
N GLY A 44 -4.01 -4.75 -12.74
CA GLY A 44 -4.65 -4.79 -11.42
C GLY A 44 -4.66 -3.42 -10.72
N ASN A 45 -5.28 -3.36 -9.56
CA ASN A 45 -5.20 -2.18 -8.69
C ASN A 45 -4.05 -2.38 -7.71
N ARG A 46 -2.93 -1.72 -8.00
CA ARG A 46 -1.71 -1.85 -7.21
C ARG A 46 -1.89 -1.43 -5.75
N LEU A 47 -2.80 -0.50 -5.46
CA LEU A 47 -3.13 -0.11 -4.07
C LEU A 47 -3.77 -1.28 -3.32
N ILE A 48 -4.67 -2.02 -3.98
CA ILE A 48 -5.29 -3.22 -3.40
C ILE A 48 -4.23 -4.31 -3.22
N ASP A 49 -3.37 -4.52 -4.21
CA ASP A 49 -2.30 -5.53 -4.09
C ASP A 49 -1.32 -5.20 -2.98
N ASP A 50 -0.90 -3.93 -2.85
CA ASP A 50 -0.03 -3.45 -1.79
C ASP A 50 -0.73 -3.58 -0.42
N GLU A 51 -2.03 -3.27 -0.33
CA GLU A 51 -2.84 -3.44 0.89
C GLU A 51 -3.02 -4.91 1.27
N LEU A 52 -3.14 -5.83 0.31
CA LEU A 52 -3.19 -7.27 0.54
C LEU A 52 -1.84 -7.89 0.87
N LYS A 53 -0.73 -7.18 0.61
CA LYS A 53 0.65 -7.66 0.82
C LYS A 53 1.19 -7.38 2.22
N TYR A 54 0.34 -7.12 3.19
CA TYR A 54 0.78 -6.87 4.56
C TYR A 54 1.41 -8.12 5.18
N GLY A 55 2.51 -7.93 5.89
CA GLY A 55 3.10 -8.99 6.71
C GLY A 55 2.20 -9.26 7.91
N VAL A 56 1.54 -10.42 7.95
CA VAL A 56 0.60 -10.76 9.04
C VAL A 56 1.26 -10.64 10.42
N GLU A 57 2.51 -11.08 10.54
CA GLU A 57 3.26 -11.00 11.80
C GLU A 57 3.61 -9.55 12.19
N ASP A 58 4.03 -8.73 11.22
CA ASP A 58 4.35 -7.32 11.46
C ASP A 58 3.10 -6.53 11.82
N GLN A 59 1.99 -6.82 11.16
CA GLN A 59 0.70 -6.21 11.45
C GLN A 59 0.17 -6.62 12.83
N LEU A 60 0.39 -7.87 13.25
CA LEU A 60 0.04 -8.32 14.59
C LEU A 60 0.85 -7.57 15.65
N LYS A 61 2.18 -7.46 15.47
CA LYS A 61 3.06 -6.73 16.39
C LYS A 61 2.65 -5.26 16.51
N GLU A 62 2.34 -4.62 15.39
CA GLU A 62 1.90 -3.23 15.40
C GLU A 62 0.53 -3.07 16.06
N ASN A 63 -0.40 -3.99 15.80
CA ASN A 63 -1.71 -3.98 16.46
C ASN A 63 -1.59 -4.16 17.98
N GLU A 64 -0.75 -5.08 18.46
CA GLU A 64 -0.47 -5.26 19.90
C GLU A 64 0.10 -3.98 20.51
N ARG A 65 1.05 -3.34 19.83
CA ARG A 65 1.65 -2.06 20.27
C ARG A 65 0.61 -0.95 20.36
N LEU A 66 -0.23 -0.80 19.34
CA LEU A 66 -1.28 0.23 19.29
C LEU A 66 -2.37 -0.02 20.34
N MET A 67 -2.79 -1.27 20.52
CA MET A 67 -3.76 -1.65 21.55
C MET A 67 -3.25 -1.39 22.96
N ALA A 68 -1.94 -1.47 23.21
CA ALA A 68 -1.36 -1.07 24.48
C ALA A 68 -1.37 0.46 24.72
N MET A 69 -1.52 1.26 23.66
CA MET A 69 -1.49 2.74 23.71
C MET A 69 -2.87 3.38 23.49
N ILE A 70 -3.90 2.58 23.25
CA ILE A 70 -5.24 3.07 22.92
C ILE A 70 -5.91 3.72 24.12
N THR A 71 -6.69 4.78 23.87
CA THR A 71 -7.53 5.43 24.89
C THR A 71 -8.91 4.78 24.98
N ASP A 72 -9.61 5.00 26.10
CA ASP A 72 -10.99 4.52 26.31
C ASP A 72 -11.97 5.02 25.24
N GLU A 73 -11.77 6.23 24.72
CA GLU A 73 -12.58 6.76 23.62
C GLU A 73 -12.30 6.03 22.31
N GLN A 74 -11.01 5.87 21.96
CA GLN A 74 -10.60 5.21 20.72
C GLN A 74 -11.01 3.73 20.69
N ILE A 75 -10.89 3.00 21.81
CA ILE A 75 -11.32 1.60 21.88
C ILE A 75 -12.84 1.47 21.74
N GLY A 76 -13.60 2.44 22.27
CA GLY A 76 -15.05 2.52 22.07
C GLY A 76 -15.45 2.68 20.61
N VAL A 77 -14.73 3.52 19.86
CA VAL A 77 -14.95 3.68 18.40
C VAL A 77 -14.50 2.45 17.63
N TYR A 78 -13.33 1.90 17.96
CA TYR A 78 -12.79 0.68 17.36
C TYR A 78 -13.78 -0.49 17.44
N ASN A 79 -14.34 -0.74 18.62
CA ASN A 79 -15.32 -1.81 18.83
C ASN A 79 -16.61 -1.59 18.03
N GLN A 80 -17.08 -0.35 17.91
CA GLN A 80 -18.26 -0.04 17.09
C GLN A 80 -18.03 -0.29 15.61
N ILE A 81 -16.82 0.00 15.11
CA ILE A 81 -16.44 -0.28 13.72
C ILE A 81 -16.37 -1.79 13.50
N LEU A 82 -15.68 -2.52 14.40
CA LEU A 82 -15.58 -3.98 14.32
C LEU A 82 -16.95 -4.65 14.32
N ASP A 83 -17.82 -4.28 15.26
CA ASP A 83 -19.17 -4.82 15.33
C ASP A 83 -19.96 -4.54 14.04
N ALA A 84 -19.83 -3.33 13.49
CA ALA A 84 -20.51 -2.97 12.26
C ALA A 84 -20.06 -3.79 11.05
N VAL A 85 -18.76 -4.10 10.96
CA VAL A 85 -18.16 -4.94 9.92
C VAL A 85 -18.54 -6.41 10.10
N LEU A 86 -18.43 -6.94 11.31
CA LEU A 86 -18.74 -8.34 11.62
C LEU A 86 -20.21 -8.67 11.39
N ASN A 87 -21.10 -7.70 11.63
CA ASN A 87 -22.54 -7.85 11.43
C ASN A 87 -23.04 -7.38 10.05
N ASP A 88 -22.13 -7.01 9.13
CA ASP A 88 -22.44 -6.46 7.80
C ASP A 88 -23.52 -5.36 7.83
N SER A 89 -23.47 -4.53 8.87
CA SER A 89 -24.56 -3.59 9.20
C SER A 89 -24.52 -2.30 8.38
N GLY A 90 -23.49 -2.11 7.55
CA GLY A 90 -23.31 -0.95 6.67
C GLY A 90 -23.34 0.38 7.41
N ARG A 91 -22.20 0.86 7.91
CA ARG A 91 -22.09 2.17 8.59
C ARG A 91 -20.99 3.04 7.99
N VAL A 92 -21.21 4.35 8.02
CA VAL A 92 -20.20 5.36 7.65
C VAL A 92 -19.61 5.94 8.93
N PHE A 93 -18.28 5.92 9.03
CA PHE A 93 -17.55 6.48 10.16
C PHE A 93 -16.68 7.64 9.68
N PHE A 94 -16.68 8.76 10.42
CA PHE A 94 -15.76 9.87 10.20
C PHE A 94 -14.76 9.89 11.35
N LEU A 95 -13.48 9.68 11.05
CA LEU A 95 -12.41 9.80 12.02
C LEU A 95 -11.81 11.20 11.93
N SER A 96 -11.92 11.97 13.01
CA SER A 96 -11.31 13.29 13.12
C SER A 96 -10.09 13.22 14.02
N GLY A 97 -8.90 13.21 13.42
CA GLY A 97 -7.61 13.24 14.11
C GLY A 97 -6.79 14.47 13.72
N TYR A 98 -5.94 14.96 14.63
CA TYR A 98 -4.86 15.88 14.25
C TYR A 98 -3.94 15.13 13.27
N GLY A 99 -3.61 15.75 12.12
CA GLY A 99 -2.99 15.13 10.94
C GLY A 99 -1.56 14.60 11.09
N GLY A 100 -1.25 13.91 12.18
CA GLY A 100 0.02 13.25 12.46
C GLY A 100 -0.13 11.94 13.24
N THR A 101 -1.31 11.31 13.17
CA THR A 101 -1.56 9.91 13.57
C THR A 101 -1.80 9.07 12.34
#